data_AF-A0A8T2QSA8-F1
#
_entry.id   AF-A0A8T2QSA8-F1
#
_cell.length_a   1.000
_cell.length_b   1.000
_cell.length_c   1.000
_cell.angle_alpha   90.00
_cell.angle_beta   90.00
_cell.angle_gamma   90.00
#
_symmetry.space_group_name_H-M   'P 1'
#
loop_
_entity.id
_entity.type
_entity.pdbx_description
1 polymer ?
#
loop_
_entity_poly.entity_id
_entity_poly.type
_entity_poly.pdbx_seq_one_letter_code
_entity_poly.pdbx_strand_id
1 'polypeptide(L)'
;MEELKAAGNGSWKHQKVALEQWRKRNLEDLDTLAEETKGGKTEAQPKAQEAEAIKFLLTVGWSSLLGDAGFDDSPVEEIPSDAELANATIPGRPLPAACRGEPHTDYDGAAVRWGLSFHVESAADCCQACIDQAKSAKPEEMKCNIWVYCPEVAGCYSPDIYEHRQKECWLKQASNPRLNFKGKYSPEYRKTHPRAPVVVPWAAGVISLEQ
;
A
#
# COMPACT_ATOMS: atom_id res chain seq x y z
N MET A 1 10.74 -31.46 0.28
CA MET A 1 9.85 -31.00 -0.82
C MET A 1 8.46 -31.62 -0.77
N GLU A 2 8.27 -32.86 -0.28
CA GLU A 2 6.92 -33.39 -0.05
C GLU A 2 6.18 -32.69 1.10
N GLU A 3 6.87 -32.29 2.17
CA GLU A 3 6.25 -31.55 3.28
C GLU A 3 5.77 -30.13 2.89
N LEU A 4 6.38 -29.52 1.86
CA LEU A 4 5.95 -28.22 1.33
C LEU A 4 4.66 -28.33 0.50
N LYS A 5 4.34 -29.52 -0.03
CA LYS A 5 3.09 -29.77 -0.76
C LYS A 5 1.90 -29.97 0.18
N ALA A 6 2.13 -30.28 1.46
CA ALA A 6 1.06 -30.42 2.45
C ALA A 6 0.52 -29.06 2.96
N ALA A 7 1.26 -27.96 2.74
CA ALA A 7 0.87 -26.60 3.18
C ALA A 7 0.01 -25.83 2.15
N GLY A 8 -0.55 -26.54 1.16
CA GLY A 8 -1.25 -25.97 0.00
C GLY A 8 -2.61 -25.30 0.27
N ASN A 9 -2.94 -24.95 1.51
CA ASN A 9 -4.21 -24.28 1.83
C ASN A 9 -4.12 -23.20 2.93
N GLY A 10 -2.90 -22.77 3.30
CA GLY A 10 -2.66 -21.75 4.32
C GLY A 10 -2.37 -20.36 3.71
N SER A 11 -2.83 -19.30 4.37
CA SER A 11 -2.50 -17.92 4.02
C SER A 11 -0.98 -17.73 3.87
N TRP A 12 -0.54 -16.93 2.89
CA TRP A 12 0.87 -16.61 2.59
C TRP A 12 1.72 -16.30 3.83
N LYS A 13 1.15 -15.61 4.83
CA LYS A 13 1.79 -15.33 6.12
C LYS A 13 2.18 -16.62 6.86
N HIS A 14 1.32 -17.63 6.86
CA HIS A 14 1.59 -18.93 7.48
C HIS A 14 2.67 -19.72 6.72
N GLN A 15 2.70 -19.61 5.39
CA GLN A 15 3.72 -20.26 4.57
C GLN A 15 5.11 -19.65 4.82
N LYS A 16 5.23 -18.31 4.91
CA LYS A 16 6.49 -17.63 5.23
C LYS A 16 6.99 -17.96 6.65
N VAL A 17 6.09 -18.00 7.64
CA VAL A 17 6.42 -18.40 9.01
C VAL A 17 6.90 -19.85 9.07
N ALA A 18 6.24 -20.77 8.35
CA ALA A 18 6.66 -22.17 8.29
C ALA A 18 8.04 -22.34 7.63
N LEU A 19 8.34 -21.57 6.58
CA LEU A 19 9.63 -21.58 5.89
C LEU A 19 10.76 -21.06 6.80
N GLU A 20 10.55 -19.96 7.52
CA GLU A 20 11.55 -19.44 8.47
C GLU A 20 11.78 -20.40 9.64
N GLN A 21 10.73 -21.03 10.17
CA GLN A 21 10.87 -22.06 11.20
C GLN A 21 11.62 -23.29 10.68
N TRP A 22 11.35 -23.71 9.44
CA TRP A 22 12.09 -24.80 8.80
C TRP A 22 13.57 -24.44 8.63
N ARG A 23 13.87 -23.24 8.13
CA ARG A 23 15.24 -22.73 7.97
C ARG A 23 16.00 -22.77 9.30
N LYS A 24 15.39 -22.28 10.38
CA LYS A 24 16.00 -22.26 11.72
C LYS A 24 16.35 -23.67 12.20
N ARG A 25 15.42 -24.62 12.09
CA ARG A 25 15.66 -26.02 12.49
C ARG A 25 16.81 -26.65 11.69
N ASN A 26 16.84 -26.44 10.37
CA ASN A 26 17.90 -27.00 9.53
C ASN A 26 19.28 -26.41 9.86
N LEU A 27 19.35 -25.13 10.25
CA LEU A 27 20.60 -24.52 10.71
C LEU A 27 21.06 -25.13 12.04
N GLU A 28 20.14 -25.37 12.99
CA GLU A 28 20.43 -26.03 14.27
C GLU A 28 20.92 -27.48 14.06
N ASP A 29 20.32 -28.22 13.13
CA ASP A 29 20.74 -29.58 12.77
C ASP A 29 22.14 -29.60 12.14
N LEU A 30 22.45 -28.63 11.26
CA LEU A 30 23.76 -28.49 10.64
C LEU A 30 24.86 -28.10 11.64
N ASP A 31 24.55 -27.24 12.61
CA ASP A 31 25.47 -26.89 13.70
C ASP A 31 25.77 -28.09 14.59
N THR A 32 24.74 -28.90 14.90
CA THR A 32 24.91 -30.15 15.66
C THR A 32 25.79 -31.15 14.89
N LEU A 33 25.54 -31.30 13.59
CA LEU A 33 26.34 -32.18 12.71
C LEU A 33 27.81 -31.73 12.63
N ALA A 34 28.08 -30.43 12.62
CA ALA A 34 29.44 -29.87 12.62
C ALA A 34 30.19 -30.15 13.93
N GLU A 35 29.50 -30.15 15.07
CA GLU A 35 30.10 -30.51 16.36
C GLU A 35 30.38 -32.02 16.47
N GLU A 36 29.49 -32.87 15.92
CA GLU A 36 29.69 -34.33 15.90
C GLU A 36 30.85 -34.76 14.98
N THR A 37 31.07 -34.04 13.87
CA THR A 37 32.16 -34.33 12.92
C THR A 37 33.53 -33.87 13.39
N LYS A 38 33.63 -32.98 14.39
CA LYS A 38 34.91 -32.62 15.05
C LYS A 38 35.59 -33.80 15.76
N GLY A 39 34.90 -34.93 15.95
CA GLY A 39 35.38 -36.10 16.68
C GLY A 39 35.74 -37.36 15.87
N GLY A 40 35.59 -37.43 14.52
CA GLY A 40 35.72 -38.72 13.81
C GLY A 40 36.07 -38.74 12.31
N LYS A 41 37.06 -39.60 11.97
CA LYS A 41 37.51 -40.27 10.71
C LYS A 41 37.24 -39.68 9.30
N THR A 42 38.21 -39.93 8.41
CA THR A 42 38.42 -39.49 7.02
C THR A 42 37.29 -39.67 6.00
N GLU A 43 36.23 -40.44 6.30
CA GLU A 43 35.06 -40.61 5.40
C GLU A 43 34.02 -39.47 5.53
N ALA A 44 34.16 -38.59 6.53
CA ALA A 44 33.23 -37.47 6.80
C ALA A 44 33.44 -36.24 5.90
N GLN A 45 34.50 -36.23 5.08
CA GLN A 45 34.95 -35.05 4.34
C GLN A 45 33.99 -34.56 3.23
N PRO A 46 33.36 -35.45 2.42
CA PRO A 46 32.37 -35.02 1.42
C PRO A 46 31.07 -34.52 2.06
N LYS A 47 30.63 -35.17 3.15
CA LYS A 47 29.42 -34.79 3.91
C LYS A 47 29.56 -33.45 4.62
N ALA A 48 30.76 -33.13 5.12
CA ALA A 48 31.05 -31.85 5.72
C ALA A 48 31.03 -30.71 4.68
N GLN A 49 31.53 -30.94 3.46
CA GLN A 49 31.48 -29.94 2.39
C GLN A 49 30.05 -29.67 1.90
N GLU A 50 29.23 -30.72 1.80
CA GLU A 50 27.79 -30.58 1.50
C GLU A 50 27.05 -29.81 2.60
N ALA A 51 27.33 -30.11 3.87
CA ALA A 51 26.73 -29.40 5.01
C ALA A 51 27.09 -27.91 5.03
N GLU A 52 28.34 -27.55 4.75
CA GLU A 52 28.79 -26.15 4.65
C GLU A 52 28.12 -25.42 3.48
N ALA A 53 27.98 -26.07 2.32
CA ALA A 53 27.27 -25.48 1.18
C ALA A 53 25.79 -25.23 1.50
N ILE A 54 25.13 -26.18 2.16
CA ILE A 54 23.73 -26.02 2.61
C ILE A 54 23.62 -24.90 3.65
N LYS A 55 24.55 -24.84 4.62
CA LYS A 55 24.59 -23.77 5.62
C LYS A 55 24.79 -22.40 4.98
N PHE A 56 25.67 -22.29 3.99
CA PHE A 56 25.85 -21.05 3.22
C PHE A 56 24.57 -20.62 2.49
N LEU A 57 23.87 -21.56 1.84
CA LEU A 57 22.60 -21.28 1.17
C LEU A 57 21.50 -20.87 2.15
N LEU A 58 21.41 -21.49 3.33
CA LEU A 58 20.41 -21.16 4.34
C LEU A 58 20.74 -19.89 5.13
N THR A 59 22.00 -19.43 5.16
CA THR A 59 22.39 -18.20 5.88
C THR A 59 22.49 -17.01 4.94
N VAL A 60 23.36 -17.09 3.93
CA VAL A 60 23.69 -16.01 3.00
C VAL A 60 22.82 -16.08 1.75
N GLY A 61 22.64 -17.29 1.19
CA GLY A 61 21.89 -17.49 -0.05
C GLY A 61 20.37 -17.50 0.10
N TRP A 62 19.84 -17.28 1.31
CA TRP A 62 18.44 -17.55 1.62
C TRP A 62 17.47 -16.71 0.78
N SER A 63 17.75 -15.42 0.64
CA SER A 63 16.95 -14.50 -0.18
C SER A 63 16.94 -14.90 -1.65
N SER A 64 18.09 -15.33 -2.20
CA SER A 64 18.18 -15.83 -3.59
C SER A 64 17.41 -17.13 -3.75
N LEU A 65 17.54 -18.06 -2.80
CA LEU A 65 16.87 -19.35 -2.81
C LEU A 65 15.34 -19.19 -2.75
N LEU A 66 14.86 -18.27 -1.91
CA LEU A 66 13.45 -17.90 -1.84
C LEU A 66 13.00 -17.26 -3.17
N GLY A 67 13.77 -16.32 -3.72
CA GLY A 67 13.47 -15.68 -5.01
C GLY A 67 13.33 -16.68 -6.15
N ASP A 68 14.26 -17.63 -6.28
CA ASP A 68 14.22 -18.70 -7.29
C ASP A 68 13.01 -19.64 -7.10
N ALA A 69 12.56 -19.81 -5.85
CA ALA A 69 11.37 -20.58 -5.49
C ALA A 69 10.05 -19.78 -5.61
N GLY A 70 10.11 -18.51 -6.05
CA GLY A 70 8.94 -17.63 -6.18
C GLY A 70 8.48 -16.99 -4.86
N PHE A 71 9.31 -17.04 -3.82
CA PHE A 71 9.11 -16.36 -2.55
C PHE A 71 9.91 -15.05 -2.54
N ASP A 72 9.28 -13.95 -2.96
CA ASP A 72 9.92 -12.64 -2.89
C ASP A 72 9.97 -12.14 -1.42
N ASP A 73 11.16 -11.74 -0.96
CA ASP A 73 11.39 -11.17 0.38
C ASP A 73 11.08 -9.67 0.44
N SER A 74 10.53 -9.11 -0.65
CA SER A 74 9.87 -7.81 -0.61
C SER A 74 8.97 -7.73 0.63
N PRO A 75 9.06 -6.64 1.43
CA PRO A 75 8.18 -6.45 2.55
C PRO A 75 6.76 -6.64 2.02
N VAL A 76 6.05 -7.62 2.58
CA VAL A 76 4.63 -7.79 2.28
C VAL A 76 4.01 -6.49 2.76
N GLU A 77 3.74 -5.54 1.86
CA GLU A 77 2.93 -4.37 2.17
C GLU A 77 1.71 -4.94 2.88
N GLU A 78 1.52 -4.61 4.16
CA GLU A 78 0.37 -5.10 4.89
C GLU A 78 -0.86 -4.49 4.25
N ILE A 79 -1.46 -5.24 3.32
CA ILE A 79 -2.66 -4.85 2.61
C ILE A 79 -3.75 -4.74 3.69
N PRO A 80 -4.30 -3.54 3.96
CA PRO A 80 -5.34 -3.39 4.96
C PRO A 80 -6.52 -4.30 4.61
N SER A 81 -7.11 -4.97 5.59
CA SER A 81 -8.36 -5.70 5.36
C SER A 81 -9.49 -4.75 4.96
N ASP A 82 -10.55 -5.28 4.36
CA ASP A 82 -11.70 -4.46 3.97
C ASP A 82 -12.40 -3.85 5.20
N ALA A 83 -12.34 -4.52 6.35
CA ALA A 83 -12.85 -4.01 7.62
C ALA A 83 -12.01 -2.83 8.15
N GLU A 84 -10.68 -2.89 8.03
CA GLU A 84 -9.80 -1.78 8.40
C GLU A 84 -10.04 -0.57 7.49
N LEU A 85 -10.22 -0.81 6.19
CA LEU A 85 -10.51 0.23 5.22
C LEU A 85 -11.88 0.89 5.46
N ALA A 86 -12.89 0.11 5.84
CA ALA A 86 -14.22 0.63 6.17
C ALA A 86 -14.23 1.51 7.43
N ASN A 87 -13.31 1.27 8.38
CA ASN A 87 -13.15 2.04 9.60
C ASN A 87 -12.09 3.15 9.49
N ALA A 88 -11.49 3.33 8.31
CA ALA A 88 -10.49 4.38 8.10
C ALA A 88 -11.10 5.76 8.36
N THR A 89 -10.30 6.67 8.90
CA THR A 89 -10.69 8.06 9.14
C THR A 89 -9.75 8.99 8.41
N ILE A 90 -10.25 10.16 8.03
CA ILE A 90 -9.43 11.19 7.37
C ILE A 90 -8.60 11.90 8.44
N PRO A 91 -7.26 12.00 8.29
CA PRO A 91 -6.41 12.69 9.26
C PRO A 91 -6.76 14.17 9.42
N GLY A 92 -6.55 14.68 10.64
CA GLY A 92 -6.73 16.10 10.96
C GLY A 92 -8.04 16.40 11.69
N ARG A 93 -8.50 17.66 11.60
CA ARG A 93 -9.73 18.10 12.26
C ARG A 93 -10.96 17.40 11.65
N PRO A 94 -12.00 17.09 12.45
CA PRO A 94 -13.23 16.49 11.92
C PRO A 94 -13.85 17.33 10.81
N LEU A 95 -14.37 16.63 9.79
CA LEU A 95 -15.05 17.24 8.67
C LEU A 95 -16.48 17.64 9.05
N PRO A 96 -16.96 18.83 8.63
CA PRO A 96 -18.39 19.14 8.65
C PRO A 96 -19.21 18.09 7.89
N ALA A 97 -20.43 17.82 8.35
CA ALA A 97 -21.33 16.85 7.68
C ALA A 97 -21.59 17.21 6.21
N ALA A 98 -21.66 18.51 5.91
CA ALA A 98 -21.80 19.03 4.55
C ALA A 98 -20.69 18.59 3.59
N CYS A 99 -19.52 18.17 4.10
CA CYS A 99 -18.37 17.79 3.28
C CYS A 99 -18.44 16.37 2.72
N ARG A 100 -19.23 15.48 3.36
CA ARG A 100 -19.38 14.06 2.99
C ARG A 100 -18.05 13.39 2.64
N GLY A 101 -17.03 13.65 3.45
CA GLY A 101 -15.68 13.21 3.16
C GLY A 101 -15.48 11.74 3.47
N GLU A 102 -14.76 11.08 2.58
CA GLU A 102 -14.39 9.69 2.71
C GLU A 102 -12.88 9.52 2.49
N PRO A 103 -12.19 8.73 3.33
CA PRO A 103 -10.79 8.39 3.08
C PRO A 103 -10.68 7.49 1.86
N HIS A 104 -9.47 7.38 1.32
CA HIS A 104 -9.13 6.49 0.21
C HIS A 104 -10.08 6.64 -0.99
N THR A 105 -10.37 7.88 -1.36
CA THR A 105 -11.38 8.24 -2.35
C THR A 105 -10.88 9.36 -3.24
N ASP A 106 -11.09 9.22 -4.55
CA ASP A 106 -10.91 10.28 -5.55
C ASP A 106 -12.15 10.38 -6.43
N TYR A 107 -12.49 11.60 -6.81
CA TYR A 107 -13.62 11.93 -7.67
C TYR A 107 -13.14 12.65 -8.93
N ASP A 108 -13.74 12.31 -10.07
CA ASP A 108 -13.56 13.03 -11.33
C ASP A 108 -14.28 14.38 -11.31
N GLY A 109 -13.74 15.34 -12.06
CA GLY A 109 -14.39 16.63 -12.28
C GLY A 109 -13.46 17.65 -12.93
N ALA A 110 -14.04 18.71 -13.46
CA ALA A 110 -13.29 19.84 -13.99
C ALA A 110 -12.68 20.64 -12.83
N ALA A 111 -11.37 20.85 -12.83
CA ALA A 111 -10.71 21.65 -11.81
C ALA A 111 -11.16 23.12 -11.89
N VAL A 112 -11.85 23.61 -10.86
CA VAL A 112 -12.13 25.04 -10.66
C VAL A 112 -11.00 25.72 -9.88
N ARG A 113 -10.18 24.92 -9.17
CA ARG A 113 -8.88 25.32 -8.65
C ARG A 113 -7.93 24.12 -8.62
N TRP A 114 -6.75 24.31 -9.18
CA TRP A 114 -5.74 23.27 -9.32
C TRP A 114 -4.97 23.05 -8.01
N GLY A 115 -4.88 21.79 -7.57
CA GLY A 115 -4.17 21.41 -6.35
C GLY A 115 -2.66 21.60 -6.44
N LEU A 116 -2.06 21.45 -7.63
CA LEU A 116 -0.62 21.68 -7.87
C LEU A 116 -0.11 23.03 -7.34
N SER A 117 -0.97 24.05 -7.32
CA SER A 117 -0.67 25.39 -6.81
C SER A 117 -1.51 25.79 -5.60
N PHE A 118 -2.38 24.91 -5.10
CA PHE A 118 -3.27 25.21 -3.98
C PHE A 118 -3.14 24.15 -2.89
N HIS A 119 -2.46 24.55 -1.82
CA HIS A 119 -2.20 23.69 -0.67
C HIS A 119 -2.91 24.21 0.57
N VAL A 120 -3.43 23.30 1.38
CA VAL A 120 -4.14 23.60 2.64
C VAL A 120 -3.75 22.60 3.72
N GLU A 121 -3.92 22.98 4.99
CA GLU A 121 -3.39 22.19 6.10
C GLU A 121 -4.16 20.91 6.39
N SER A 122 -5.43 20.81 5.98
CA SER A 122 -6.26 19.62 6.22
C SER A 122 -7.36 19.41 5.18
N ALA A 123 -7.89 18.19 5.13
CA ALA A 123 -9.07 17.86 4.32
C ALA A 123 -10.28 18.76 4.63
N ALA A 124 -10.46 19.13 5.90
CA ALA A 124 -11.53 20.04 6.30
C ALA A 124 -11.33 21.47 5.77
N ASP A 125 -10.08 21.94 5.67
CA ASP A 125 -9.77 23.21 5.01
C ASP A 125 -10.02 23.13 3.51
N CYS A 126 -9.72 21.98 2.88
CA CYS A 126 -9.99 21.76 1.47
C CYS A 126 -11.50 21.78 1.17
N CYS A 127 -12.30 21.08 1.99
CA CYS A 127 -13.75 21.14 1.89
C CYS A 127 -14.28 22.57 2.09
N GLN A 128 -13.81 23.27 3.13
CA GLN A 128 -14.25 24.64 3.40
C GLN A 128 -13.92 25.56 2.22
N ALA A 129 -12.74 25.42 1.63
CA ALA A 129 -12.36 26.16 0.43
C ALA A 129 -13.28 25.86 -0.76
N CYS A 130 -13.76 24.61 -0.92
CA CYS A 130 -14.77 24.27 -1.92
C CYS A 130 -16.10 24.99 -1.65
N ILE A 131 -16.59 24.96 -0.41
CA ILE A 131 -17.83 25.64 -0.01
C ILE A 131 -17.72 27.16 -0.27
N ASP A 132 -16.60 27.76 0.10
CA ASP A 132 -16.37 29.19 -0.06
C ASP A 132 -16.26 29.58 -1.53
N GLN A 133 -15.58 28.77 -2.35
CA GLN A 133 -15.54 28.96 -3.80
C GLN A 133 -16.95 28.84 -4.40
N ALA A 134 -17.73 27.84 -4.00
CA ALA A 134 -19.08 27.65 -4.52
C ALA A 134 -20.03 28.82 -4.20
N LYS A 135 -19.86 29.44 -3.02
CA LYS A 135 -20.64 30.61 -2.58
C LYS A 135 -20.21 31.90 -3.28
N SER A 136 -18.92 32.06 -3.57
CA SER A 136 -18.35 33.27 -4.16
C SER A 136 -18.30 33.25 -5.69
N ALA A 137 -18.42 32.07 -6.30
CA ALA A 137 -18.43 31.90 -7.75
C ALA A 137 -19.56 32.71 -8.41
N LYS A 138 -19.20 33.42 -9.48
CA LYS A 138 -20.13 34.22 -10.28
C LYS A 138 -21.11 33.33 -11.06
N PRO A 139 -22.24 33.86 -11.56
CA PRO A 139 -23.22 33.07 -12.32
C PRO A 139 -22.65 32.29 -13.52
N GLU A 140 -21.63 32.83 -14.16
CA GLU A 140 -20.93 32.25 -15.32
C GLU A 140 -19.80 31.29 -14.95
N GLU A 141 -19.39 31.24 -13.68
CA GLU A 141 -18.29 30.40 -13.20
C GLU A 141 -18.80 29.05 -12.71
N MET A 142 -17.98 28.00 -12.92
CA MET A 142 -18.26 26.69 -12.34
C MET A 142 -18.12 26.76 -10.82
N LYS A 143 -19.20 26.34 -10.12
CA LYS A 143 -19.24 26.26 -8.66
C LYS A 143 -18.66 24.93 -8.20
N CYS A 144 -17.69 24.96 -7.31
CA CYS A 144 -17.11 23.77 -6.71
C CYS A 144 -18.22 22.93 -6.08
N ASN A 145 -18.20 21.63 -6.35
CA ASN A 145 -19.03 20.68 -5.63
C ASN A 145 -18.28 19.43 -5.17
N ILE A 146 -16.99 19.32 -5.53
CA ILE A 146 -16.12 18.20 -5.20
C ILE A 146 -14.80 18.76 -4.68
N TRP A 147 -14.30 18.17 -3.58
CA TRP A 147 -12.96 18.45 -3.07
C TRP A 147 -12.16 17.16 -2.99
N VAL A 148 -10.88 17.22 -3.33
CA VAL A 148 -9.92 16.10 -3.20
C VAL A 148 -8.64 16.62 -2.55
N TYR A 149 -8.21 15.97 -1.48
CA TYR A 149 -7.11 16.38 -0.63
C TYR A 149 -6.05 15.28 -0.54
N CYS A 150 -4.77 15.66 -0.59
CA CYS A 150 -3.66 14.73 -0.36
C CYS A 150 -3.15 14.78 1.09
N PRO A 151 -3.49 13.81 1.96
CA PRO A 151 -2.96 13.74 3.32
C PRO A 151 -1.54 13.16 3.40
N GLU A 152 -1.11 12.41 2.38
CA GLU A 152 0.10 11.58 2.44
C GLU A 152 1.39 12.39 2.33
N VAL A 153 2.29 12.21 3.30
CA VAL A 153 3.61 12.88 3.33
C VAL A 153 4.43 12.52 2.09
N ALA A 154 4.32 11.28 1.61
CA ALA A 154 4.99 10.80 0.41
C ALA A 154 4.37 11.32 -0.90
N GLY A 155 3.27 12.08 -0.82
CA GLY A 155 2.49 12.48 -1.99
C GLY A 155 1.42 11.45 -2.37
N CYS A 156 0.55 11.84 -3.31
CA CYS A 156 -0.60 11.04 -3.70
C CYS A 156 -0.48 10.58 -5.16
N TYR A 157 -0.78 9.31 -5.39
CA TYR A 157 -0.76 8.74 -6.74
C TYR A 157 -1.99 9.17 -7.55
N SER A 158 -1.74 9.65 -8.78
CA SER A 158 -2.72 9.84 -9.84
C SER A 158 -2.15 9.25 -11.14
N PRO A 159 -2.96 8.66 -12.05
CA PRO A 159 -2.50 8.14 -13.33
C PRO A 159 -2.29 9.26 -14.37
N ASP A 160 -1.59 10.33 -13.99
CA ASP A 160 -1.25 11.44 -14.87
C ASP A 160 0.27 11.73 -14.87
N ILE A 161 0.64 12.85 -15.51
CA ILE A 161 2.03 13.26 -15.71
C ILE A 161 2.61 14.05 -14.53
N TYR A 162 1.82 14.36 -13.51
CA TYR A 162 2.22 15.20 -12.40
C TYR A 162 2.70 14.38 -11.20
N GLU A 163 3.54 15.02 -10.39
CA GLU A 163 3.92 14.52 -9.07
C GLU A 163 3.10 15.28 -8.03
N HIS A 164 2.11 14.61 -7.42
CA HIS A 164 1.28 15.25 -6.41
C HIS A 164 1.92 15.18 -5.04
N ARG A 165 1.95 16.32 -4.36
CA ARG A 165 2.58 16.48 -3.05
C ARG A 165 1.55 16.50 -1.93
N GLN A 166 2.03 16.29 -0.71
CA GLN A 166 1.21 16.45 0.48
C GLN A 166 0.54 17.84 0.49
N LYS A 167 -0.67 17.90 1.05
CA LYS A 167 -1.47 19.11 1.25
C LYS A 167 -2.12 19.70 0.01
N GLU A 168 -1.92 19.11 -1.17
CA GLU A 168 -2.64 19.53 -2.36
C GLU A 168 -4.16 19.45 -2.14
N CYS A 169 -4.85 20.51 -2.54
CA CYS A 169 -6.31 20.61 -2.50
C CYS A 169 -6.85 20.93 -3.89
N TRP A 170 -7.57 19.96 -4.45
CA TRP A 170 -8.22 20.06 -5.74
C TRP A 170 -9.68 20.43 -5.53
N LEU A 171 -10.07 21.61 -6.03
CA LEU A 171 -11.46 22.02 -6.07
C LEU A 171 -11.99 21.70 -7.46
N LYS A 172 -12.99 20.83 -7.54
CA LYS A 172 -13.54 20.34 -8.80
C LYS A 172 -15.04 20.62 -8.90
N GLN A 173 -15.53 20.65 -10.14
CA GLN A 173 -16.94 20.71 -10.47
C GLN A 173 -17.32 19.55 -11.41
N ALA A 174 -18.45 18.91 -11.12
CA ALA A 174 -19.12 18.03 -12.07
C ALA A 174 -20.64 18.08 -11.88
N SER A 175 -21.42 18.10 -12.96
CA SER A 175 -22.89 18.02 -12.87
C SER A 175 -23.37 16.71 -12.21
N ASN A 176 -22.63 15.63 -12.41
CA ASN A 176 -22.84 14.35 -11.74
C ASN A 176 -21.47 13.84 -11.24
N PRO A 177 -21.10 14.08 -9.98
CA PRO A 177 -19.83 13.61 -9.42
C PRO A 177 -19.66 12.10 -9.61
N ARG A 178 -18.57 11.70 -10.28
CA ARG A 178 -18.25 10.29 -10.53
C ARG A 178 -17.05 9.90 -9.70
N LEU A 179 -17.18 8.77 -9.02
CA LEU A 179 -16.07 8.17 -8.30
C LEU A 179 -15.05 7.67 -9.32
N ASN A 180 -13.81 8.14 -9.18
CA ASN A 180 -12.69 7.69 -10.00
C ASN A 180 -12.07 6.45 -9.37
N PHE A 181 -11.58 6.59 -8.14
CA PHE A 181 -11.01 5.48 -7.37
C PHE A 181 -11.54 5.45 -5.93
N LYS A 182 -11.71 4.24 -5.40
CA LYS A 182 -12.10 4.00 -4.01
C LYS A 182 -11.37 2.79 -3.45
N GLY A 183 -10.86 2.94 -2.23
CA GLY A 183 -10.31 1.82 -1.48
C GLY A 183 -9.05 1.26 -2.12
N LYS A 184 -9.06 -0.02 -2.47
CA LYS A 184 -7.90 -0.68 -3.06
C LYS A 184 -7.90 -0.56 -4.58
N TYR A 185 -6.75 -0.29 -5.16
CA TYR A 185 -6.54 -0.51 -6.59
C TYR A 185 -6.55 -2.02 -6.88
N SER A 186 -7.18 -2.43 -7.99
CA SER A 186 -7.18 -3.85 -8.35
C SER A 186 -5.77 -4.33 -8.73
N PRO A 187 -5.44 -5.62 -8.53
CA PRO A 187 -4.16 -6.18 -8.98
C PRO A 187 -3.91 -5.95 -10.47
N GLU A 188 -4.94 -6.06 -11.31
CA GLU A 188 -4.86 -5.83 -12.75
C GLU A 188 -4.51 -4.37 -13.06
N TYR A 189 -5.10 -3.41 -12.35
CA TYR A 189 -4.79 -2.00 -12.52
C TYR A 189 -3.35 -1.70 -12.12
N ARG A 190 -2.88 -2.25 -10.99
CA ARG A 190 -1.49 -2.07 -10.52
C ARG A 190 -0.48 -2.75 -11.45
N LYS A 191 -0.86 -3.82 -12.16
CA LYS A 191 0.01 -4.46 -13.17
C LYS A 191 0.34 -3.51 -14.33
N THR A 192 -0.64 -2.72 -14.79
CA THR A 192 -0.41 -1.71 -15.84
C THR A 192 0.02 -0.35 -15.29
N HIS A 193 -0.13 -0.13 -13.98
CA HIS A 193 0.29 1.07 -13.26
C HIS A 193 1.18 0.71 -12.05
N PRO A 194 2.45 0.34 -12.27
CA PRO A 194 3.31 -0.16 -11.20
C PRO A 194 3.59 0.85 -10.07
N ARG A 195 3.40 2.15 -10.33
CA ARG A 195 3.53 3.22 -9.32
C ARG A 195 2.28 3.38 -8.45
N ALA A 196 1.16 2.73 -8.78
CA ALA A 196 -0.05 2.80 -7.99
C ALA A 196 0.15 2.06 -6.66
N PRO A 197 -0.12 2.70 -5.51
CA PRO A 197 -0.07 2.05 -4.20
C PRO A 197 -1.18 0.99 -4.09
N VAL A 198 -1.20 0.23 -2.99
CA VAL A 198 -2.30 -0.73 -2.70
C VAL A 198 -3.64 0.00 -2.58
N VAL A 199 -3.64 1.11 -1.83
CA VAL A 199 -4.84 1.85 -1.43
C VAL A 199 -4.78 3.25 -2.01
N VAL A 200 -5.92 3.78 -2.45
CA VAL A 200 -6.07 5.16 -2.90
C VAL A 200 -5.55 6.12 -1.83
N PRO A 201 -4.58 6.99 -2.13
CA PRO A 201 -3.96 7.85 -1.12
C PRO A 201 -4.71 9.18 -0.90
N TRP A 202 -5.79 9.42 -1.65
CA TRP A 202 -6.58 10.65 -1.58
C TRP A 202 -7.69 10.56 -0.53
N ALA A 203 -8.06 11.70 0.05
CA ALA A 203 -9.31 11.88 0.77
C ALA A 203 -10.20 12.85 -0.02
N ALA A 204 -11.47 12.54 -0.20
CA ALA A 204 -12.34 13.35 -1.03
C ALA A 204 -13.79 13.34 -0.57
N GLY A 205 -14.56 14.31 -1.05
CA GLY A 205 -15.98 14.39 -0.77
C GLY A 205 -16.74 15.28 -1.74
N VAL A 206 -18.05 15.11 -1.74
CA VAL A 206 -18.99 15.96 -2.49
C VAL A 206 -19.70 16.85 -1.49
N ILE A 207 -19.62 18.18 -1.68
CA ILE A 207 -20.28 19.08 -0.75
C ILE A 207 -21.80 19.09 -0.99
N SER A 208 -22.57 19.15 0.10
CA SER A 208 -23.97 19.54 0.07
C SER A 208 -24.09 20.95 0.64
N LEU A 209 -24.35 21.92 -0.21
CA LEU A 209 -24.82 23.23 0.22
C LEU A 209 -26.25 23.01 0.73
N GLU A 210 -26.49 23.15 2.02
CA GLU A 210 -27.87 23.21 2.54
C GLU A 210 -28.62 24.32 1.79
N GLN A 211 -29.81 24.00 1.31
CA GLN A 211 -30.72 24.93 0.62
C GLN A 211 -31.37 25.87 1.61
#